data_AF-A0A356Q2W1-F1
#
_entry.id   AF-A0A356Q2W1-F1
#
_cell.length_a   1.000
_cell.length_b   1.000
_cell.length_c   1.000
_cell.angle_alpha   90.00
_cell.angle_beta   90.00
_cell.angle_gamma   90.00
#
_symmetry.space_group_name_H-M   'P 1'
#
loop_
_entity.id
_entity.type
_entity.pdbx_description
1 polymer ?
#
loop_
_entity_poly.entity_id
_entity_poly.type
_entity_poly.pdbx_seq_one_letter_code
_entity_poly.pdbx_strand_id
1 'polypeptide(L)'
;MSYIKAVLLAPFRLLFLILRIITWPFRALFGKLFGPPPMMMGGPPVDHSAPEPLPEKGGIKGQVLYILISIFVIIAISWATVAEIDEQVRAEGVIFTPSEVQYVQSRLPGSVVDINVSLGSKVNAGDVLFRLEDEDVTANFADNEIALNAARAAEIRLSAEADGLTQLRFPSDLMADAPEIVAKESSLFEMRNEALRQRLLVLEESIETLNRMIVEKQAEHRISTARAALVGEEIALLAPLVKAGHEPRAMLLAAKSRHQEALGAAELALLSASAREADLDGKRREMDSTVAGFRAAAGEALITEQTKAAQLWARQDALRGKVRHADVRAPLAGTVSAVHVKTVGAVVQ
;
A
#
# COMPACT_ATOMS: atom_id res chain seq x y z
N MET A 1 33.85 -6.51 83.40
CA MET A 1 32.38 -6.39 83.53
C MET A 1 31.92 -4.91 83.66
N SER A 2 32.44 -3.98 82.82
CA SER A 2 32.20 -2.53 83.00
C SER A 2 31.61 -1.81 81.77
N TYR A 3 31.53 -2.47 80.60
CA TYR A 3 31.01 -1.85 79.37
C TYR A 3 29.51 -2.11 79.11
N ILE A 4 28.93 -3.17 79.67
CA ILE A 4 27.50 -3.50 79.49
C ILE A 4 26.59 -2.58 80.32
N LYS A 5 27.11 -1.99 81.40
CA LYS A 5 26.37 -1.03 82.24
C LYS A 5 26.24 0.37 81.62
N ALA A 6 27.11 0.76 80.69
CA ALA A 6 27.09 2.11 80.09
C ALA A 6 26.03 2.27 78.98
N VAL A 7 25.77 1.20 78.22
CA VAL A 7 24.85 1.24 77.05
C VAL A 7 23.38 1.13 77.47
N LEU A 8 23.09 0.41 78.56
CA LEU A 8 21.72 0.25 79.09
C LEU A 8 21.19 1.48 79.86
N LEU A 9 22.07 2.36 80.33
CA LEU A 9 21.72 3.56 81.12
C LEU A 9 21.61 4.85 80.30
N ALA A 10 21.96 4.82 79.00
CA ALA A 10 21.88 5.97 78.09
C ALA A 10 20.45 6.54 77.90
N PRO A 11 19.38 5.74 77.70
CA PRO A 11 18.04 6.30 77.55
C PRO A 11 17.50 6.91 78.86
N PHE A 12 17.89 6.36 80.01
CA PHE A 12 17.51 6.88 81.33
C PHE A 12 18.15 8.23 81.64
N ARG A 13 19.40 8.45 81.21
CA ARG A 13 20.08 9.75 81.35
C ARG A 13 19.46 10.83 80.45
N LEU A 14 19.01 10.47 79.24
CA LEU A 14 18.33 11.39 78.33
C LEU A 14 16.95 11.82 78.87
N LEU A 15 16.19 10.87 79.42
CA LEU A 15 14.90 11.11 80.06
C LEU A 15 15.03 12.06 81.27
N PHE A 16 16.07 11.88 82.10
CA PHE A 16 16.38 12.78 83.23
C PHE A 16 16.78 14.18 82.77
N LEU A 17 17.46 14.30 81.62
CA LEU A 17 17.84 15.59 81.03
C LEU A 17 16.61 16.37 80.56
N ILE A 18 15.66 15.69 79.90
CA ILE A 18 14.39 16.27 79.42
C ILE A 18 13.52 16.69 80.62
N LEU A 19 13.41 15.86 81.65
CA LEU A 19 12.66 16.18 82.87
C LEU A 19 13.26 17.40 83.61
N ARG A 20 14.59 17.54 83.61
CA ARG A 20 15.30 18.68 84.23
C ARG A 20 15.15 19.98 83.45
N ILE A 21 15.04 19.92 82.12
CA ILE A 21 14.79 21.08 81.26
C ILE A 21 13.34 21.58 81.41
N ILE A 22 12.37 20.66 81.50
CA ILE A 22 10.94 21.02 81.67
C ILE A 22 10.67 21.61 83.07
N THR A 23 11.36 21.16 84.12
CA THR A 23 11.13 21.60 85.51
C THR A 23 11.92 22.86 85.92
N TRP A 24 12.96 23.24 85.17
CA TRP A 24 13.79 24.42 85.45
C TRP A 24 13.03 25.77 85.44
N PRO A 25 12.17 26.09 84.45
CA PRO A 25 11.42 27.35 84.48
C PRO A 25 10.38 27.40 85.60
N PHE A 26 9.82 26.25 86.00
CA PHE A 26 8.85 26.15 87.10
C PHE A 26 9.48 26.48 88.46
N ARG A 27 10.73 26.06 88.69
CA ARG A 27 11.48 26.38 89.92
C ARG A 27 11.78 27.87 90.06
N ALA A 28 12.09 28.55 88.95
CA ALA A 28 12.35 29.99 88.93
C ALA A 28 11.07 30.82 89.16
N LEU A 29 9.93 30.36 88.62
CA LEU A 29 8.64 31.03 88.79
C LEU A 29 8.13 30.96 90.24
N PHE A 30 8.31 29.82 90.91
CA PHE A 30 7.84 29.61 92.30
C PHE A 30 8.57 30.50 93.32
N GLY A 31 9.88 30.70 93.14
CA GLY A 31 10.67 31.60 93.98
C GLY A 31 10.32 33.09 93.83
N LYS A 32 9.75 33.48 92.68
CA LYS A 32 9.38 34.87 92.38
C LYS A 32 7.96 35.24 92.83
N LEU A 33 7.06 34.26 92.93
CA LEU A 33 5.68 34.46 93.42
C LEU A 33 5.54 34.34 94.95
N PHE A 34 6.45 33.62 95.62
CA PHE A 34 6.36 33.31 97.06
C PHE A 34 7.62 33.71 97.85
N GLY A 35 8.22 34.85 97.49
CA GLY A 35 9.35 35.42 98.25
C GLY A 35 8.98 35.71 99.72
N PRO A 36 9.96 35.71 100.64
CA PRO A 36 9.71 35.84 102.08
C PRO A 36 9.03 37.19 102.42
N PRO A 37 8.07 37.21 103.38
CA PRO A 37 7.39 38.44 103.77
C PRO A 37 8.36 39.44 104.43
N PRO A 38 8.14 40.76 104.25
CA PRO A 38 9.01 41.80 104.81
C PRO A 38 8.95 41.85 106.35
N MET A 39 10.10 42.06 106.97
CA MET A 39 10.31 42.10 108.42
C MET A 39 9.78 43.42 109.00
N MET A 40 8.61 43.42 109.64
CA MET A 40 8.13 44.55 110.45
C MET A 40 8.65 44.43 111.88
N MET A 41 9.47 45.39 112.29
CA MET A 41 9.90 45.65 113.67
C MET A 41 8.86 46.55 114.34
N GLY A 42 8.29 46.11 115.46
CA GLY A 42 7.54 46.96 116.41
C GLY A 42 6.06 46.58 116.59
N GLY A 43 5.80 45.64 117.51
CA GLY A 43 4.44 45.27 117.95
C GLY A 43 4.00 45.98 119.24
N PRO A 44 2.80 45.67 119.79
CA PRO A 44 2.48 45.88 121.20
C PRO A 44 2.94 44.70 122.07
N PRO A 45 3.12 44.90 123.39
CA PRO A 45 3.97 44.06 124.25
C PRO A 45 3.34 42.71 124.63
N VAL A 46 4.21 41.72 124.83
CA VAL A 46 3.90 40.36 125.27
C VAL A 46 3.70 40.34 126.79
N ASP A 47 2.57 39.79 127.24
CA ASP A 47 2.24 39.53 128.65
C ASP A 47 2.48 38.04 128.99
N HIS A 48 3.03 37.80 130.18
CA HIS A 48 3.44 36.50 130.71
C HIS A 48 2.32 35.87 131.56
N SER A 49 1.40 35.12 130.95
CA SER A 49 0.40 34.36 131.73
C SER A 49 -0.25 33.15 131.04
N ALA A 50 0.48 32.30 130.30
CA ALA A 50 0.09 30.88 130.12
C ALA A 50 1.20 30.03 129.46
N PRO A 51 1.30 28.72 129.77
CA PRO A 51 2.47 27.90 129.49
C PRO A 51 2.56 27.35 128.06
N GLU A 52 3.79 27.07 127.61
CA GLU A 52 4.16 26.45 126.33
C GLU A 52 3.40 25.15 126.01
N PRO A 53 2.73 25.03 124.84
CA PRO A 53 2.21 23.75 124.38
C PRO A 53 3.28 22.94 123.65
N LEU A 54 3.41 21.69 124.11
CA LEU A 54 4.32 20.61 123.71
C LEU A 54 4.28 20.26 122.20
N PRO A 55 5.35 19.64 121.64
CA PRO A 55 5.45 19.34 120.21
C PRO A 55 4.35 18.39 119.74
N GLU A 56 3.52 18.85 118.80
CA GLU A 56 2.46 18.05 118.21
C GLU A 56 3.06 16.98 117.27
N LYS A 57 2.86 15.72 117.66
CA LYS A 57 3.31 14.52 116.94
C LYS A 57 2.76 14.51 115.50
N GLY A 58 3.64 14.46 114.52
CA GLY A 58 3.33 14.24 113.11
C GLY A 58 2.49 12.97 112.90
N GLY A 59 1.21 13.15 112.59
CA GLY A 59 0.28 12.09 112.24
C GLY A 59 0.42 11.65 110.78
N ILE A 60 0.47 10.34 110.56
CA ILE A 60 0.82 9.59 109.33
C ILE A 60 -0.14 9.83 108.11
N LYS A 61 -1.10 10.76 108.18
CA LYS A 61 -2.18 10.88 107.17
C LYS A 61 -1.74 11.44 105.80
N GLY A 62 -0.68 12.24 105.72
CA GLY A 62 -0.16 12.79 104.45
C GLY A 62 0.71 11.81 103.65
N GLN A 63 1.47 10.95 104.35
CA GLN A 63 2.35 9.95 103.71
C GLN A 63 1.56 8.82 103.03
N VAL A 64 0.39 8.46 103.55
CA VAL A 64 -0.48 7.44 102.93
C VAL A 64 -0.97 7.90 101.55
N LEU A 65 -1.28 9.19 101.37
CA LEU A 65 -1.70 9.74 100.08
C LEU A 65 -0.59 9.69 99.02
N TYR A 66 0.66 10.04 99.40
CA TYR A 66 1.80 9.97 98.49
C TYR A 66 2.17 8.53 98.11
N ILE A 67 2.01 7.57 99.03
CA ILE A 67 2.21 6.14 98.73
C ILE A 67 1.14 5.65 97.76
N LEU A 68 -0.12 6.07 97.94
CA LEU A 68 -1.23 5.63 97.08
C LEU A 68 -1.12 6.22 95.66
N ILE A 69 -0.71 7.48 95.53
CA ILE A 69 -0.38 8.11 94.24
C ILE A 69 0.82 7.41 93.59
N SER A 70 1.87 7.11 94.36
CA SER A 70 3.05 6.41 93.83
C SER A 70 2.70 5.02 93.33
N ILE A 71 1.87 4.27 94.06
CA ILE A 71 1.35 2.96 93.64
C ILE A 71 0.51 3.09 92.37
N PHE A 72 -0.38 4.06 92.28
CA PHE A 72 -1.19 4.29 91.08
C PHE A 72 -0.33 4.61 89.86
N VAL A 73 0.69 5.46 90.01
CA VAL A 73 1.61 5.81 88.92
C VAL A 73 2.43 4.59 88.48
N ILE A 74 2.89 3.76 89.42
CA ILE A 74 3.61 2.52 89.10
C ILE A 74 2.70 1.55 88.31
N ILE A 75 1.44 1.41 88.72
CA ILE A 75 0.45 0.57 88.02
C ILE A 75 0.15 1.11 86.61
N ALA A 76 -0.05 2.42 86.48
CA ALA A 76 -0.34 3.06 85.19
C ALA A 76 0.83 2.94 84.20
N ILE A 77 2.07 3.11 84.67
CA ILE A 77 3.26 2.93 83.83
C ILE A 77 3.42 1.46 83.43
N SER A 78 3.22 0.52 84.37
CA SER A 78 3.30 -0.91 84.06
C SER A 78 2.24 -1.35 83.05
N TRP A 79 1.03 -0.78 83.11
CA TRP A 79 -0.02 -1.05 82.14
C TRP A 79 0.32 -0.45 80.76
N ALA A 80 0.81 0.79 80.71
CA ALA A 80 1.22 1.45 79.47
C ALA A 80 2.38 0.74 78.74
N THR A 81 3.23 0.00 79.46
CA THR A 81 4.31 -0.79 78.83
C THR A 81 3.83 -2.11 78.21
N VAL A 82 2.65 -2.60 78.59
CA VAL A 82 2.10 -3.89 78.13
C VAL A 82 0.88 -3.70 77.21
N ALA A 83 0.33 -2.48 77.13
CA ALA A 83 -0.80 -2.18 76.27
C ALA A 83 -0.36 -2.15 74.80
N GLU A 84 -0.70 -3.20 74.06
CA GLU A 84 -0.65 -3.22 72.59
C GLU A 84 -1.91 -2.56 72.04
N ILE A 85 -1.73 -1.59 71.13
CA ILE A 85 -2.82 -0.91 70.43
C ILE A 85 -2.85 -1.44 69.00
N ASP A 86 -3.93 -2.12 68.63
CA ASP A 86 -4.13 -2.61 67.27
C ASP A 86 -4.45 -1.44 66.32
N GLU A 87 -3.51 -1.14 65.43
CA GLU A 87 -3.67 -0.11 64.40
C GLU A 87 -4.18 -0.72 63.09
N GLN A 88 -5.41 -0.40 62.72
CA GLN A 88 -6.00 -0.84 61.46
C GLN A 88 -5.79 0.23 60.37
N VAL A 89 -4.74 0.06 59.57
CA VAL A 89 -4.47 0.91 58.41
C VAL A 89 -5.31 0.44 57.22
N ARG A 90 -6.18 1.30 56.69
CA ARG A 90 -6.84 1.10 55.40
C ARG A 90 -5.97 1.74 54.32
N ALA A 91 -5.37 0.90 53.47
CA ALA A 91 -4.65 1.35 52.29
C ALA A 91 -5.53 1.17 51.05
N GLU A 92 -5.71 2.23 50.27
CA GLU A 92 -6.29 2.14 48.93
C GLU A 92 -5.22 1.61 47.97
N GLY A 93 -5.41 0.37 47.49
CA GLY A 93 -4.57 -0.21 46.46
C GLY A 93 -5.14 0.08 45.07
N VAL A 94 -4.39 0.78 44.23
CA VAL A 94 -4.71 0.90 42.79
C VAL A 94 -3.88 -0.15 42.04
N ILE A 95 -4.57 -1.03 41.31
CA ILE A 95 -3.90 -2.00 40.43
C ILE A 95 -3.43 -1.23 39.20
N PHE A 96 -2.13 -0.91 39.16
CA PHE A 96 -1.50 -0.36 37.97
C PHE A 96 -0.72 -1.49 37.27
N THR A 97 -1.15 -1.88 36.08
CA THR A 97 -0.41 -2.87 35.29
C THR A 97 0.81 -2.17 34.67
N PRO A 98 2.05 -2.64 34.89
CA PRO A 98 3.25 -2.03 34.31
C PRO A 98 3.41 -2.29 32.79
N SER A 99 2.38 -2.81 32.12
CA SER A 99 2.39 -3.06 30.68
C SER A 99 1.98 -1.81 29.92
N GLU A 100 2.85 -1.37 29.01
CA GLU A 100 2.59 -0.27 28.08
C GLU A 100 1.34 -0.59 27.22
N VAL A 101 0.33 0.28 27.28
CA VAL A 101 -0.89 0.12 26.48
C VAL A 101 -0.55 0.35 25.01
N GLN A 102 -0.74 -0.66 24.17
CA GLN A 102 -0.50 -0.53 22.75
C GLN A 102 -1.74 0.01 22.03
N TYR A 103 -1.60 1.17 21.39
CA TYR A 103 -2.64 1.75 20.56
C TYR A 103 -2.65 1.06 19.19
N VAL A 104 -3.80 0.50 18.81
CA VAL A 104 -4.03 -0.05 17.48
C VAL A 104 -4.86 0.95 16.70
N GLN A 105 -4.30 1.45 15.60
CA GLN A 105 -4.95 2.40 14.69
C GLN A 105 -5.04 1.79 13.30
N SER A 106 -6.03 2.23 12.52
CA SER A 106 -6.08 1.88 11.12
C SER A 106 -4.96 2.58 10.35
N ARG A 107 -4.42 1.92 9.33
CA ARG A 107 -3.47 2.51 8.38
C ARG A 107 -4.17 3.17 7.18
N LEU A 108 -5.46 2.90 7.00
CA LEU A 108 -6.28 3.36 5.88
C LEU A 108 -7.58 3.99 6.41
N PRO A 109 -8.04 5.10 5.82
CA PRO A 109 -9.36 5.61 6.11
C PRO A 109 -10.43 4.65 5.58
N GLY A 110 -11.61 4.67 6.17
CA GLY A 110 -12.71 3.83 5.72
C GLY A 110 -13.89 3.81 6.69
N SER A 111 -14.97 3.18 6.25
CA SER A 111 -16.15 2.91 7.07
C SER A 111 -15.97 1.59 7.81
N VAL A 112 -16.37 1.53 9.08
CA VAL A 112 -16.37 0.27 9.84
C VAL A 112 -17.48 -0.65 9.34
N VAL A 113 -17.12 -1.78 8.75
CA VAL A 113 -18.06 -2.81 8.29
C VAL A 113 -18.36 -3.82 9.39
N ASP A 114 -17.33 -4.17 10.18
CA ASP A 114 -17.46 -5.20 11.22
C ASP A 114 -16.65 -4.87 12.47
N ILE A 115 -17.20 -5.19 13.64
CA ILE A 115 -16.59 -4.99 14.96
C ILE A 115 -16.57 -6.33 15.69
N ASN A 116 -15.39 -6.94 15.78
CA ASN A 116 -15.23 -8.30 16.31
C ASN A 116 -14.82 -8.34 17.79
N VAL A 117 -14.71 -7.18 18.44
CA VAL A 117 -14.24 -7.08 19.83
C VAL A 117 -15.09 -6.15 20.68
N SER A 118 -15.07 -6.42 21.99
CA SER A 118 -15.73 -5.60 23.01
C SER A 118 -14.78 -5.31 24.17
N LEU A 119 -15.11 -4.32 24.99
CA LEU A 119 -14.33 -3.98 26.19
C LEU A 119 -14.14 -5.21 27.08
N GLY A 120 -12.89 -5.50 27.47
CA GLY A 120 -12.55 -6.67 28.29
C GLY A 120 -12.40 -7.99 27.52
N SER A 121 -12.57 -7.98 26.19
CA SER A 121 -12.33 -9.18 25.36
C SER A 121 -10.85 -9.57 25.37
N LYS A 122 -10.57 -10.87 25.47
CA LYS A 122 -9.22 -11.42 25.25
C LYS A 122 -9.02 -11.66 23.76
N VAL A 123 -7.87 -11.23 23.24
CA VAL A 123 -7.49 -11.38 21.83
C VAL A 123 -6.09 -11.99 21.75
N ASN A 124 -5.86 -12.77 20.70
CA ASN A 124 -4.55 -13.29 20.35
C ASN A 124 -3.88 -12.39 19.31
N ALA A 125 -2.57 -12.52 19.16
CA ALA A 125 -1.85 -11.84 18.09
C ALA A 125 -2.38 -12.30 16.72
N GLY A 126 -2.76 -11.35 15.86
CA GLY A 126 -3.29 -11.58 14.52
C GLY A 126 -4.83 -11.60 14.43
N ASP A 127 -5.55 -11.62 15.56
CA ASP A 127 -7.01 -11.60 15.58
C ASP A 127 -7.53 -10.30 14.93
N VAL A 128 -8.55 -10.42 14.08
CA VAL A 128 -9.20 -9.26 13.44
C VAL A 128 -10.07 -8.56 14.47
N LEU A 129 -9.74 -7.30 14.77
CA LEU A 129 -10.47 -6.47 15.73
C LEU A 129 -11.61 -5.72 15.05
N PHE A 130 -11.30 -5.08 13.92
CA PHE A 130 -12.23 -4.31 13.12
C PHE A 130 -11.98 -4.63 11.64
N ARG A 131 -13.05 -4.68 10.85
CA ARG A 131 -12.95 -4.66 9.40
C ARG A 131 -13.42 -3.31 8.91
N LEU A 132 -12.55 -2.64 8.18
CA LEU A 132 -12.86 -1.40 7.48
C LEU A 132 -13.13 -1.73 6.02
N GLU A 133 -13.88 -0.88 5.35
CA GLU A 133 -14.00 -0.88 3.91
C GLU A 133 -13.99 0.56 3.42
N ASP A 134 -13.26 0.77 2.33
CA ASP A 134 -13.24 2.03 1.61
C ASP A 134 -13.92 1.77 0.25
N GLU A 135 -15.14 2.29 0.10
CA GLU A 135 -15.95 2.11 -1.10
C GLU A 135 -15.22 2.64 -2.35
N ASP A 136 -14.40 3.70 -2.19
CA ASP A 136 -13.58 4.23 -3.28
C ASP A 136 -12.48 3.24 -3.67
N VAL A 137 -11.87 2.53 -2.71
CA VAL A 137 -10.84 1.51 -3.01
C VAL A 137 -11.46 0.32 -3.72
N THR A 138 -12.65 -0.13 -3.29
CA THR A 138 -13.37 -1.25 -3.93
C THR A 138 -13.80 -0.88 -5.34
N ALA A 139 -14.37 0.32 -5.55
CA ALA A 139 -14.74 0.82 -6.87
C ALA A 139 -13.52 0.94 -7.79
N ASN A 140 -12.42 1.54 -7.31
CA ASN A 140 -11.17 1.64 -8.06
C ASN A 140 -10.56 0.28 -8.41
N PHE A 141 -10.72 -0.73 -7.55
CA PHE A 141 -10.26 -2.09 -7.82
C PHE A 141 -11.07 -2.74 -8.94
N ALA A 142 -12.39 -2.63 -8.89
CA ALA A 142 -13.28 -3.15 -9.94
C ALA A 142 -13.03 -2.45 -11.29
N ASP A 143 -12.90 -1.13 -11.30
CA ASP A 143 -12.59 -0.36 -12.52
C ASP A 143 -11.23 -0.76 -13.11
N ASN A 144 -10.21 -0.94 -12.25
CA ASN A 144 -8.89 -1.37 -12.69
C ASN A 144 -8.90 -2.80 -13.24
N GLU A 145 -9.70 -3.70 -12.68
CA GLU A 145 -9.89 -5.07 -13.16
C GLU A 145 -10.54 -5.10 -14.54
N ILE A 146 -11.58 -4.30 -14.76
CA ILE A 146 -12.22 -4.15 -16.09
C ILE A 146 -11.19 -3.63 -17.10
N ALA A 147 -10.45 -2.59 -16.75
CA ALA A 147 -9.42 -2.01 -17.62
C ALA A 147 -8.30 -3.01 -17.92
N LEU A 148 -7.89 -3.82 -16.92
CA LEU A 148 -6.85 -4.84 -17.07
C LEU A 148 -7.31 -5.96 -18.00
N ASN A 149 -8.55 -6.44 -17.84
CA ASN A 149 -9.13 -7.46 -18.71
C ASN A 149 -9.28 -6.96 -20.15
N ALA A 150 -9.65 -5.68 -20.34
CA ALA A 150 -9.66 -5.04 -21.66
C ALA A 150 -8.26 -5.00 -22.29
N ALA A 151 -7.24 -4.56 -21.56
CA ALA A 151 -5.86 -4.51 -22.05
C ALA A 151 -5.34 -5.92 -22.41
N ARG A 152 -5.57 -6.93 -21.55
CA ARG A 152 -5.20 -8.33 -21.82
C ARG A 152 -5.90 -8.90 -23.06
N ALA A 153 -7.18 -8.60 -23.26
CA ALA A 153 -7.92 -9.05 -24.43
C ALA A 153 -7.34 -8.41 -25.71
N ALA A 154 -7.05 -7.12 -25.67
CA ALA A 154 -6.43 -6.40 -26.77
C ALA A 154 -5.02 -6.91 -27.09
N GLU A 155 -4.19 -7.22 -26.09
CA GLU A 155 -2.87 -7.85 -26.28
C GLU A 155 -2.96 -9.16 -27.06
N ILE A 156 -3.90 -10.04 -26.68
CA ILE A 156 -4.08 -11.34 -27.33
C ILE A 156 -4.48 -11.16 -28.79
N ARG A 157 -5.42 -10.24 -29.07
CA ARG A 157 -5.80 -9.89 -30.45
C ARG A 157 -4.62 -9.32 -31.23
N LEU A 158 -3.93 -8.32 -30.68
CA LEU A 158 -2.86 -7.60 -31.37
C LEU A 158 -1.65 -8.50 -31.62
N SER A 159 -1.32 -9.42 -30.70
CA SER A 159 -0.32 -10.46 -30.93
C SER A 159 -0.72 -11.36 -32.09
N ALA A 160 -1.98 -11.83 -32.12
CA ALA A 160 -2.47 -12.65 -33.22
C ALA A 160 -2.44 -11.91 -34.57
N GLU A 161 -2.78 -10.62 -34.61
CA GLU A 161 -2.69 -9.78 -35.82
C GLU A 161 -1.23 -9.58 -36.26
N ALA A 162 -0.32 -9.31 -35.32
CA ALA A 162 1.10 -9.11 -35.60
C ALA A 162 1.76 -10.39 -36.15
N ASP A 163 1.41 -11.55 -35.59
CA ASP A 163 1.88 -12.87 -36.03
C ASP A 163 1.18 -13.33 -37.33
N GLY A 164 0.08 -12.68 -37.71
CA GLY A 164 -0.73 -13.03 -38.90
C GLY A 164 -1.51 -14.34 -38.74
N LEU A 165 -1.98 -14.63 -37.53
CA LEU A 165 -2.83 -15.78 -37.26
C LEU A 165 -4.24 -15.57 -37.83
N THR A 166 -4.89 -16.66 -38.22
CA THR A 166 -6.27 -16.62 -38.76
C THR A 166 -7.34 -16.91 -37.72
N GLN A 167 -6.94 -17.40 -36.54
CA GLN A 167 -7.83 -17.75 -35.45
C GLN A 167 -7.37 -17.09 -34.16
N LEU A 168 -8.34 -16.57 -33.41
CA LEU A 168 -8.13 -15.95 -32.12
C LEU A 168 -8.56 -16.93 -31.01
N ARG A 169 -7.73 -17.08 -29.97
CA ARG A 169 -8.01 -17.96 -28.83
C ARG A 169 -7.77 -17.22 -27.54
N PHE A 170 -8.82 -17.06 -26.75
CA PHE A 170 -8.73 -16.45 -25.43
C PHE A 170 -8.60 -17.51 -24.34
N PRO A 171 -7.83 -17.23 -23.28
CA PRO A 171 -7.81 -18.03 -22.06
C PRO A 171 -9.19 -18.14 -21.39
N SER A 172 -9.46 -19.25 -20.71
CA SER A 172 -10.77 -19.54 -20.12
C SER A 172 -11.14 -18.62 -18.95
N ASP A 173 -10.15 -18.12 -18.19
CA ASP A 173 -10.34 -17.10 -17.15
C ASP A 173 -10.96 -15.84 -17.73
N LEU A 174 -10.37 -15.31 -18.80
CA LEU A 174 -10.84 -14.08 -19.42
C LEU A 174 -12.21 -14.22 -20.08
N MET A 175 -12.53 -15.41 -20.62
CA MET A 175 -13.85 -15.71 -21.17
C MET A 175 -14.93 -15.77 -20.08
N ALA A 176 -14.59 -16.20 -18.87
CA ALA A 176 -15.52 -16.25 -17.75
C ALA A 176 -15.69 -14.86 -17.11
N ASP A 177 -14.59 -14.13 -16.90
CA ASP A 177 -14.57 -12.87 -16.16
C ASP A 177 -15.05 -11.69 -17.01
N ALA A 178 -14.82 -11.70 -18.32
CA ALA A 178 -15.10 -10.57 -19.21
C ALA A 178 -15.62 -10.99 -20.61
N PRO A 179 -16.74 -11.74 -20.69
CA PRO A 179 -17.25 -12.26 -21.95
C PRO A 179 -17.60 -11.18 -22.99
N GLU A 180 -18.10 -10.03 -22.54
CA GLU A 180 -18.46 -8.92 -23.44
C GLU A 180 -17.21 -8.29 -24.10
N ILE A 181 -16.13 -8.12 -23.33
CA ILE A 181 -14.85 -7.61 -23.84
C ILE A 181 -14.28 -8.59 -24.87
N VAL A 182 -14.27 -9.88 -24.55
CA VAL A 182 -13.81 -10.94 -25.45
C VAL A 182 -14.61 -10.93 -26.77
N ALA A 183 -15.94 -10.80 -26.70
CA ALA A 183 -16.78 -10.74 -27.88
C ALA A 183 -16.48 -9.51 -28.77
N LYS A 184 -16.27 -8.34 -28.15
CA LYS A 184 -15.91 -7.10 -28.86
C LYS A 184 -14.56 -7.23 -29.56
N GLU A 185 -13.53 -7.72 -28.86
CA GLU A 185 -12.20 -7.92 -29.45
C GLU A 185 -12.22 -8.98 -30.55
N SER A 186 -12.99 -10.06 -30.38
CA SER A 186 -13.17 -11.08 -31.42
C SER A 186 -13.80 -10.51 -32.69
N SER A 187 -14.87 -9.73 -32.54
CA SER A 187 -15.53 -9.07 -33.67
C SER A 187 -14.59 -8.07 -34.36
N LEU A 188 -13.81 -7.30 -33.59
CA LEU A 188 -12.83 -6.37 -34.15
C LEU A 188 -11.74 -7.10 -34.96
N PHE A 189 -11.23 -8.22 -34.45
CA PHE A 189 -10.26 -9.06 -35.15
C PHE A 189 -10.80 -9.55 -36.49
N GLU A 190 -12.03 -10.08 -36.51
CA GLU A 190 -12.68 -10.57 -37.72
C GLU A 190 -12.86 -9.45 -38.75
N MET A 191 -13.37 -8.28 -38.33
CA MET A 191 -13.54 -7.13 -39.22
C MET A 191 -12.22 -6.65 -39.82
N ARG A 192 -11.15 -6.61 -39.01
CA ARG A 192 -9.82 -6.16 -39.47
C ARG A 192 -9.19 -7.16 -40.44
N ASN A 193 -9.28 -8.46 -40.14
CA ASN A 193 -8.79 -9.50 -41.04
C ASN A 193 -9.58 -9.56 -42.35
N GLU A 194 -10.88 -9.36 -42.29
CA GLU A 194 -11.71 -9.31 -43.49
C GLU A 194 -11.36 -8.07 -44.34
N ALA A 195 -11.19 -6.90 -43.72
CA ALA A 195 -10.74 -5.69 -44.42
C ALA A 195 -9.37 -5.88 -45.10
N LEU A 196 -8.42 -6.53 -44.41
CA LEU A 196 -7.12 -6.87 -44.99
C LEU A 196 -7.30 -7.83 -46.18
N ARG A 197 -8.07 -8.90 -46.01
CA ARG A 197 -8.35 -9.88 -47.06
C ARG A 197 -8.95 -9.23 -48.30
N GLN A 198 -9.98 -8.39 -48.15
CA GLN A 198 -10.59 -7.68 -49.27
C GLN A 198 -9.59 -6.79 -50.01
N ARG A 199 -8.70 -6.11 -49.28
CA ARG A 199 -7.64 -5.32 -49.90
C ARG A 199 -6.63 -6.17 -50.68
N LEU A 200 -6.26 -7.34 -50.15
CA LEU A 200 -5.37 -8.27 -50.83
C LEU A 200 -6.03 -8.84 -52.10
N LEU A 201 -7.32 -9.20 -52.06
CA LEU A 201 -8.05 -9.69 -53.22
C LEU A 201 -8.04 -8.70 -54.39
N VAL A 202 -8.25 -7.40 -54.11
CA VAL A 202 -8.18 -6.35 -55.15
C VAL A 202 -6.78 -6.25 -55.77
N LEU A 203 -5.72 -6.40 -54.96
CA LEU A 203 -4.34 -6.41 -55.44
C LEU A 203 -4.04 -7.67 -56.27
N GLU A 204 -4.52 -8.83 -55.83
CA GLU A 204 -4.40 -10.09 -56.57
C GLU A 204 -5.09 -10.03 -57.94
N GLU A 205 -6.32 -9.48 -58.01
CA GLU A 205 -7.03 -9.26 -59.28
C GLU A 205 -6.26 -8.31 -60.21
N SER A 206 -5.63 -7.27 -59.64
CA SER A 206 -4.80 -6.32 -60.40
C SER A 206 -3.55 -6.99 -60.97
N ILE A 207 -2.86 -7.81 -60.14
CA ILE A 207 -1.69 -8.61 -60.54
C ILE A 207 -2.06 -9.56 -61.68
N GLU A 208 -3.18 -10.27 -61.53
CA GLU A 208 -3.66 -11.21 -62.53
C GLU A 208 -4.07 -10.53 -63.85
N THR A 209 -4.64 -9.33 -63.77
CA THR A 209 -4.92 -8.52 -64.96
C THR A 209 -3.63 -8.07 -65.66
N LEU A 210 -2.60 -7.65 -64.91
CA LEU A 210 -1.29 -7.29 -65.47
C LEU A 210 -0.61 -8.49 -66.14
N ASN A 211 -0.67 -9.68 -65.54
CA ASN A 211 -0.16 -10.92 -66.15
C ASN A 211 -0.79 -11.18 -67.53
N ARG A 212 -2.12 -11.06 -67.64
CA ARG A 212 -2.81 -11.20 -68.93
C ARG A 212 -2.34 -10.18 -69.97
N MET A 213 -2.17 -8.92 -69.57
CA MET A 213 -1.67 -7.87 -70.47
C MET A 213 -0.21 -8.13 -70.91
N ILE A 214 0.63 -8.67 -70.04
CA ILE A 214 2.01 -9.07 -70.38
C ILE A 214 1.98 -10.16 -71.45
N VAL A 215 1.18 -11.22 -71.23
CA VAL A 215 1.03 -12.32 -72.20
C VAL A 215 0.52 -11.81 -73.55
N GLU A 216 -0.44 -10.88 -73.55
CA GLU A 216 -0.94 -10.23 -74.77
C GLU A 216 0.18 -9.50 -75.52
N LYS A 217 0.97 -8.65 -74.84
CA LYS A 217 2.07 -7.90 -75.47
C LYS A 217 3.22 -8.79 -75.93
N GLN A 218 3.52 -9.86 -75.20
CA GLN A 218 4.48 -10.87 -75.65
C GLN A 218 3.98 -11.60 -76.90
N ALA A 219 2.68 -11.89 -77.02
CA ALA A 219 2.12 -12.47 -78.23
C ALA A 219 2.19 -11.50 -79.41
N GLU A 220 1.86 -10.22 -79.20
CA GLU A 220 1.98 -9.16 -80.21
C GLU A 220 3.42 -8.99 -80.71
N HIS A 221 4.40 -9.04 -79.80
CA HIS A 221 5.82 -9.06 -80.15
C HIS A 221 6.17 -10.25 -81.04
N ARG A 222 5.78 -11.48 -80.65
CA ARG A 222 6.05 -12.69 -81.45
C ARG A 222 5.45 -12.61 -82.85
N ILE A 223 4.19 -12.15 -82.97
CA ILE A 223 3.50 -11.99 -84.25
C ILE A 223 4.23 -10.97 -85.15
N SER A 224 4.61 -9.82 -84.58
CA SER A 224 5.29 -8.76 -85.32
C SER A 224 6.69 -9.18 -85.76
N THR A 225 7.42 -9.90 -84.92
CA THR A 225 8.73 -10.49 -85.26
C THR A 225 8.61 -11.53 -86.38
N ALA A 226 7.61 -12.42 -86.33
CA ALA A 226 7.36 -13.38 -87.40
C ALA A 226 7.00 -12.68 -88.72
N ARG A 227 6.19 -11.61 -88.66
CA ARG A 227 5.87 -10.79 -89.84
C ARG A 227 7.12 -10.11 -90.40
N ALA A 228 7.98 -9.56 -89.55
CA ALA A 228 9.24 -8.95 -89.98
C ALA A 228 10.11 -9.99 -90.70
N ALA A 229 10.24 -11.21 -90.16
CA ALA A 229 11.01 -12.28 -90.80
C ALA A 229 10.49 -12.61 -92.22
N LEU A 230 9.17 -12.79 -92.39
CA LEU A 230 8.57 -13.06 -93.69
C LEU A 230 8.80 -11.93 -94.72
N VAL A 231 8.66 -10.68 -94.30
CA VAL A 231 8.96 -9.54 -95.20
C VAL A 231 10.46 -9.45 -95.48
N GLY A 232 11.31 -9.88 -94.55
CA GLY A 232 12.76 -10.02 -94.76
C GLY A 232 13.09 -11.03 -95.86
N GLU A 233 12.40 -12.16 -95.89
CA GLU A 233 12.49 -13.14 -96.97
C GLU A 233 12.00 -12.55 -98.31
N GLU A 234 10.87 -11.83 -98.32
CA GLU A 234 10.37 -11.12 -99.50
C GLU A 234 11.42 -10.14 -100.05
N ILE A 235 12.08 -9.36 -99.19
CA ILE A 235 13.17 -8.43 -99.56
C ILE A 235 14.35 -9.20 -100.17
N ALA A 236 14.73 -10.35 -99.59
CA ALA A 236 15.84 -11.17 -100.08
C ALA A 236 15.58 -11.73 -101.48
N LEU A 237 14.32 -12.06 -101.80
CA LEU A 237 13.90 -12.49 -103.13
C LEU A 237 13.83 -11.32 -104.14
N LEU A 238 13.29 -10.17 -103.72
CA LEU A 238 13.11 -9.00 -104.60
C LEU A 238 14.41 -8.26 -104.91
N ALA A 239 15.36 -8.21 -103.98
CA ALA A 239 16.61 -7.47 -104.15
C ALA A 239 17.42 -7.84 -105.41
N PRO A 240 17.69 -9.13 -105.72
CA PRO A 240 18.37 -9.50 -106.96
C PRO A 240 17.55 -9.23 -108.22
N LEU A 241 16.21 -9.39 -108.17
CA LEU A 241 15.32 -9.14 -109.32
C LEU A 241 15.28 -7.66 -109.71
N VAL A 242 15.23 -6.77 -108.73
CA VAL A 242 15.34 -5.32 -108.95
C VAL A 242 16.73 -4.95 -109.49
N LYS A 243 17.81 -5.57 -108.97
CA LYS A 243 19.18 -5.35 -109.47
C LYS A 243 19.35 -5.80 -110.92
N ALA A 244 18.68 -6.88 -111.32
CA ALA A 244 18.63 -7.37 -112.69
C ALA A 244 17.69 -6.55 -113.60
N GLY A 245 16.93 -5.58 -113.06
CA GLY A 245 16.00 -4.73 -113.80
C GLY A 245 14.66 -5.38 -114.13
N HIS A 246 14.37 -6.56 -113.58
CA HIS A 246 13.12 -7.30 -113.84
C HIS A 246 11.95 -6.86 -112.97
N GLU A 247 12.21 -6.09 -111.91
CA GLU A 247 11.20 -5.58 -110.97
C GLU A 247 11.41 -4.08 -110.66
N PRO A 248 10.35 -3.29 -110.40
CA PRO A 248 10.49 -1.87 -110.05
C PRO A 248 11.13 -1.66 -108.66
N ARG A 249 12.04 -0.68 -108.55
CA ARG A 249 12.66 -0.29 -107.27
C ARG A 249 11.64 0.14 -106.20
N ALA A 250 10.49 0.68 -106.61
CA ALA A 250 9.40 1.05 -105.70
C ALA A 250 8.90 -0.15 -104.87
N MET A 251 8.84 -1.35 -105.47
CA MET A 251 8.39 -2.57 -104.80
C MET A 251 9.34 -2.97 -103.65
N LEU A 252 10.65 -2.93 -103.91
CA LEU A 252 11.68 -3.21 -102.90
C LEU A 252 11.65 -2.17 -101.76
N LEU A 253 11.44 -0.89 -102.08
CA LEU A 253 11.35 0.16 -101.05
C LEU A 253 10.10 -0.03 -100.18
N ALA A 254 8.96 -0.37 -100.78
CA ALA A 254 7.73 -0.68 -100.05
C ALA A 254 7.89 -1.91 -99.14
N ALA A 255 8.54 -2.97 -99.61
CA ALA A 255 8.87 -4.14 -98.79
C ALA A 255 9.78 -3.78 -97.61
N LYS A 256 10.82 -2.96 -97.84
CA LYS A 256 11.69 -2.44 -96.76
C LYS A 256 10.93 -1.60 -95.74
N SER A 257 10.01 -0.73 -96.16
CA SER A 257 9.16 0.04 -95.24
C SER A 257 8.33 -0.89 -94.36
N ARG A 258 7.61 -1.85 -94.97
CA ARG A 258 6.82 -2.86 -94.24
C ARG A 258 7.65 -3.67 -93.25
N HIS A 259 8.90 -4.01 -93.59
CA HIS A 259 9.81 -4.73 -92.69
C HIS A 259 10.20 -3.87 -91.49
N GLN A 260 10.56 -2.60 -91.72
CA GLN A 260 10.89 -1.66 -90.65
C GLN A 260 9.69 -1.37 -89.74
N GLU A 261 8.49 -1.21 -90.32
CA GLU A 261 7.23 -1.06 -89.57
C GLU A 261 6.97 -2.30 -88.68
N ALA A 262 7.17 -3.51 -89.21
CA ALA A 262 7.01 -4.75 -88.44
C ALA A 262 8.04 -4.89 -87.31
N LEU A 263 9.30 -4.51 -87.55
CA LEU A 263 10.33 -4.47 -86.50
C LEU A 263 10.00 -3.43 -85.42
N GLY A 264 9.61 -2.21 -85.81
CA GLY A 264 9.21 -1.17 -84.86
C GLY A 264 7.99 -1.58 -84.02
N ALA A 265 7.01 -2.25 -84.62
CA ALA A 265 5.88 -2.82 -83.88
C ALA A 265 6.31 -3.90 -82.89
N ALA A 266 7.25 -4.79 -83.29
CA ALA A 266 7.79 -5.80 -82.40
C ALA A 266 8.54 -5.19 -81.22
N GLU A 267 9.39 -4.19 -81.47
CA GLU A 267 10.15 -3.50 -80.42
C GLU A 267 9.21 -2.77 -79.44
N LEU A 268 8.21 -2.04 -79.94
CA LEU A 268 7.23 -1.36 -79.11
C LEU A 268 6.43 -2.35 -78.23
N ALA A 269 6.04 -3.50 -78.79
CA ALA A 269 5.34 -4.54 -78.04
C ALA A 269 6.23 -5.13 -76.93
N LEU A 270 7.53 -5.32 -77.19
CA LEU A 270 8.49 -5.79 -76.18
C LEU A 270 8.68 -4.77 -75.05
N LEU A 271 8.91 -3.50 -75.39
CA LEU A 271 9.03 -2.42 -74.40
C LEU A 271 7.75 -2.30 -73.56
N SER A 272 6.59 -2.44 -74.20
CA SER A 272 5.28 -2.46 -73.56
C SER A 272 5.10 -3.63 -72.59
N ALA A 273 5.61 -4.81 -72.92
CA ALA A 273 5.60 -5.97 -72.02
C ALA A 273 6.52 -5.73 -70.82
N SER A 274 7.75 -5.25 -71.06
CA SER A 274 8.72 -4.95 -69.99
C SER A 274 8.22 -3.88 -69.02
N ALA A 275 7.56 -2.83 -69.51
CA ALA A 275 6.94 -1.82 -68.64
C ALA A 275 5.85 -2.43 -67.73
N ARG A 276 5.02 -3.33 -68.27
CA ARG A 276 3.98 -4.02 -67.49
C ARG A 276 4.55 -4.99 -66.46
N GLU A 277 5.68 -5.63 -66.77
CA GLU A 277 6.42 -6.47 -65.80
C GLU A 277 6.92 -5.62 -64.62
N ALA A 278 7.42 -4.40 -64.87
CA ALA A 278 7.80 -3.50 -63.80
C ALA A 278 6.59 -3.05 -62.95
N ASP A 279 5.45 -2.80 -63.57
CA ASP A 279 4.19 -2.48 -62.86
C ASP A 279 3.70 -3.67 -62.01
N LEU A 280 3.80 -4.89 -62.52
CA LEU A 280 3.48 -6.13 -61.81
C LEU A 280 4.33 -6.28 -60.55
N ASP A 281 5.64 -6.07 -60.66
CA ASP A 281 6.56 -6.10 -59.51
C ASP A 281 6.29 -4.96 -58.53
N GLY A 282 5.84 -3.80 -59.02
CA GLY A 282 5.32 -2.72 -58.18
C GLY A 282 4.11 -3.16 -57.36
N LYS A 283 3.12 -3.81 -58.00
CA LYS A 283 1.90 -4.30 -57.33
C LYS A 283 2.18 -5.41 -56.33
N ARG A 284 3.10 -6.33 -56.63
CA ARG A 284 3.54 -7.36 -55.67
C ARG A 284 4.18 -6.74 -54.43
N ARG A 285 5.07 -5.76 -54.60
CA ARG A 285 5.66 -5.03 -53.46
C ARG A 285 4.62 -4.24 -52.67
N GLU A 286 3.60 -3.69 -53.33
CA GLU A 286 2.48 -3.02 -52.66
C GLU A 286 1.66 -4.00 -51.80
N MET A 287 1.44 -5.22 -52.28
CA MET A 287 0.79 -6.29 -51.52
C MET A 287 1.59 -6.69 -50.29
N ASP A 288 2.89 -6.95 -50.45
CA ASP A 288 3.79 -7.29 -49.34
C ASP A 288 3.85 -6.16 -48.30
N SER A 289 3.95 -4.91 -48.77
CA SER A 289 3.95 -3.71 -47.92
C SER A 289 2.63 -3.54 -47.18
N THR A 290 1.50 -3.88 -47.80
CA THR A 290 0.18 -3.84 -47.13
C THR A 290 0.12 -4.81 -45.94
N VAL A 291 0.62 -6.04 -46.12
CA VAL A 291 0.69 -7.04 -45.04
C VAL A 291 1.69 -6.61 -43.97
N ALA A 292 2.87 -6.16 -44.36
CA ALA A 292 3.90 -5.68 -43.43
C ALA A 292 3.41 -4.48 -42.61
N GLY A 293 2.72 -3.53 -43.25
CA GLY A 293 2.13 -2.37 -42.60
C GLY A 293 1.03 -2.74 -41.60
N PHE A 294 0.17 -3.70 -41.95
CA PHE A 294 -0.83 -4.23 -41.02
C PHE A 294 -0.19 -4.84 -39.77
N ARG A 295 0.84 -5.68 -39.94
CA ARG A 295 1.57 -6.30 -38.82
C ARG A 295 2.34 -5.27 -37.99
N ALA A 296 2.97 -4.30 -38.64
CA ALA A 296 3.70 -3.23 -37.96
C ALA A 296 2.76 -2.38 -37.08
N ALA A 297 1.59 -2.00 -37.61
CA ALA A 297 0.58 -1.26 -36.86
C ALA A 297 0.04 -2.08 -35.67
N ALA A 298 -0.19 -3.39 -35.85
CA ALA A 298 -0.57 -4.27 -34.76
C ALA A 298 0.52 -4.38 -33.69
N GLY A 299 1.79 -4.50 -34.09
CA GLY A 299 2.94 -4.56 -33.18
C GLY A 299 3.15 -3.27 -32.38
N GLU A 300 2.98 -2.10 -32.99
CA GLU A 300 3.07 -0.81 -32.30
C GLU A 300 1.97 -0.65 -31.24
N ALA A 301 0.73 -0.98 -31.62
CA ALA A 301 -0.40 -0.98 -30.70
C ALA A 301 -0.20 -2.02 -29.57
N LEU A 302 0.38 -3.19 -29.88
CA LEU A 302 0.67 -4.24 -28.89
C LEU A 302 1.60 -3.72 -27.80
N ILE A 303 2.68 -3.03 -28.15
CA ILE A 303 3.63 -2.46 -27.18
C ILE A 303 2.92 -1.46 -26.24
N THR A 304 2.00 -0.68 -26.81
CA THR A 304 1.23 0.32 -26.05
C THR A 304 0.29 -0.35 -25.05
N GLU A 305 -0.48 -1.36 -25.48
CA GLU A 305 -1.37 -2.11 -24.58
C GLU A 305 -0.59 -2.96 -23.56
N GLN A 306 0.59 -3.50 -23.91
CA GLN A 306 1.48 -4.19 -22.97
C GLN A 306 1.99 -3.27 -21.85
N THR A 307 2.40 -2.07 -22.21
CA THR A 307 2.84 -1.08 -21.23
C THR A 307 1.69 -0.71 -20.28
N LYS A 308 0.48 -0.54 -20.83
CA LYS A 308 -0.73 -0.24 -20.08
C LYS A 308 -1.14 -1.42 -19.17
N ALA A 309 -1.10 -2.65 -19.65
CA ALA A 309 -1.37 -3.83 -18.85
C ALA A 309 -0.37 -3.97 -17.69
N ALA A 310 0.91 -3.71 -17.92
CA ALA A 310 1.92 -3.72 -16.86
C ALA A 310 1.63 -2.65 -15.77
N GLN A 311 1.21 -1.44 -16.18
CA GLN A 311 0.78 -0.40 -15.24
C GLN A 311 -0.47 -0.79 -14.46
N LEU A 312 -1.46 -1.38 -15.14
CA LEU A 312 -2.71 -1.84 -14.52
C LEU A 312 -2.47 -3.02 -13.57
N TRP A 313 -1.53 -3.93 -13.88
CA TRP A 313 -1.09 -4.99 -12.98
C TRP A 313 -0.46 -4.45 -11.71
N ALA A 314 0.46 -3.49 -11.83
CA ALA A 314 1.08 -2.84 -10.68
C ALA A 314 0.04 -2.10 -9.82
N ARG A 315 -0.92 -1.43 -10.46
CA ARG A 315 -2.04 -0.77 -9.77
C ARG A 315 -2.96 -1.78 -9.09
N GLN A 316 -3.25 -2.91 -9.72
CA GLN A 316 -4.07 -3.99 -9.15
C GLN A 316 -3.42 -4.55 -7.88
N ASP A 317 -2.11 -4.78 -7.89
CA ASP A 317 -1.38 -5.27 -6.73
C ASP A 317 -1.40 -4.25 -5.57
N ALA A 318 -1.20 -2.97 -5.88
CA ALA A 318 -1.30 -1.89 -4.89
C ALA A 318 -2.70 -1.78 -4.28
N LEU A 319 -3.77 -1.85 -5.09
CA LEU A 319 -5.15 -1.83 -4.62
C LEU A 319 -5.50 -3.08 -3.82
N ARG A 320 -5.06 -4.27 -4.25
CA ARG A 320 -5.19 -5.52 -3.49
C ARG A 320 -4.51 -5.44 -2.13
N GLY A 321 -3.35 -4.79 -2.07
CA GLY A 321 -2.65 -4.49 -0.82
C GLY A 321 -3.50 -3.63 0.12
N LYS A 322 -4.14 -2.57 -0.39
CA LYS A 322 -5.06 -1.74 0.40
C LYS A 322 -6.25 -2.54 0.93
N VAL A 323 -6.88 -3.36 0.09
CA VAL A 323 -7.99 -4.24 0.49
C VAL A 323 -7.55 -5.24 1.57
N ARG A 324 -6.35 -5.84 1.45
CA ARG A 324 -5.80 -6.74 2.49
C ARG A 324 -5.54 -6.04 3.83
N HIS A 325 -5.19 -4.75 3.79
CA HIS A 325 -4.93 -3.95 4.98
C HIS A 325 -6.19 -3.27 5.55
N ALA A 326 -7.36 -3.61 5.01
CA ALA A 326 -8.65 -3.16 5.53
C ALA A 326 -9.02 -3.86 6.87
N ASP A 327 -8.48 -5.06 7.11
CA ASP A 327 -8.58 -5.72 8.41
C ASP A 327 -7.59 -5.12 9.43
N VAL A 328 -8.10 -4.51 10.50
CA VAL A 328 -7.31 -4.05 11.64
C VAL A 328 -7.10 -5.23 12.60
N ARG A 329 -5.85 -5.65 12.80
CA ARG A 329 -5.50 -6.85 13.59
C ARG A 329 -4.77 -6.52 14.87
N ALA A 330 -4.91 -7.40 15.87
CA ALA A 330 -4.18 -7.31 17.13
C ALA A 330 -2.68 -7.58 16.91
N PRO A 331 -1.77 -6.67 17.30
CA PRO A 331 -0.32 -6.90 17.16
C PRO A 331 0.22 -7.93 18.16
N LEU A 332 -0.41 -8.05 19.33
CA LEU A 332 0.01 -8.90 20.44
C LEU A 332 -1.23 -9.56 21.06
N ALA A 333 -1.04 -10.67 21.78
CA ALA A 333 -2.09 -11.23 22.63
C ALA A 333 -2.30 -10.36 23.87
N GLY A 334 -3.55 -10.12 24.26
CA GLY A 334 -3.87 -9.21 25.37
C GLY A 334 -5.36 -9.11 25.67
N THR A 335 -5.74 -8.11 26.47
CA THR A 335 -7.14 -7.78 26.77
C THR A 335 -7.44 -6.38 26.25
N VAL A 336 -8.60 -6.19 25.63
CA VAL A 336 -9.02 -4.90 25.07
C VAL A 336 -9.41 -3.95 26.21
N SER A 337 -8.58 -2.93 26.46
CA SER A 337 -8.81 -1.94 27.52
C SER A 337 -9.76 -0.81 27.12
N ALA A 338 -9.86 -0.47 25.84
CA ALA A 338 -10.74 0.60 25.34
C ALA A 338 -11.14 0.37 23.88
N VAL A 339 -12.39 0.69 23.53
CA VAL A 339 -12.92 0.66 22.17
C VAL A 339 -13.55 2.03 21.87
N HIS A 340 -12.92 2.78 20.96
CA HIS A 340 -13.34 4.14 20.61
C HIS A 340 -14.43 4.18 19.53
N VAL A 341 -14.49 3.17 18.65
CA VAL A 341 -15.51 3.07 17.61
C VAL A 341 -16.49 1.95 17.96
N LYS A 342 -17.77 2.30 18.15
CA LYS A 342 -18.81 1.39 18.65
C LYS A 342 -19.94 1.11 17.66
N THR A 343 -19.96 1.82 16.53
CA THR A 343 -21.04 1.77 15.55
C THR A 343 -20.49 1.30 14.21
N VAL A 344 -21.14 0.28 13.64
CA VAL A 344 -20.97 -0.10 12.24
C VAL A 344 -21.42 1.08 11.36
N GLY A 345 -20.67 1.39 10.31
CA GLY A 345 -20.88 2.55 9.45
C GLY A 345 -20.18 3.84 9.89
N ALA A 346 -19.48 3.84 11.04
CA ALA A 346 -18.67 5.00 11.44
C ALA A 346 -17.43 5.13 10.54
N VAL A 347 -17.16 6.36 10.10
CA VAL A 347 -15.97 6.68 9.32
C VAL A 347 -14.79 6.90 10.26
N VAL A 348 -13.67 6.26 9.96
CA VAL A 348 -12.41 6.34 10.71
C VAL A 348 -11.35 6.96 9.81
N GLN A 349 -10.58 7.92 10.33
CA GLN A 349 -9.54 8.66 9.60
C GLN A 349 -8.21 8.63 10.35
#